data_AF-A0A2V9JN86-F1
#
_entry.id   AF-A0A2V9JN86-F1
#
_cell.length_a   1.000
_cell.length_b   1.000
_cell.length_c   1.000
_cell.angle_alpha   90.00
_cell.angle_beta   90.00
_cell.angle_gamma   90.00
#
_symmetry.space_group_name_H-M   'P 1'
#
loop_
_entity.id
_entity.type
_entity.pdbx_description
1 polymer ?
#
loop_
_entity_poly.entity_id
_entity_poly.type
_entity_poly.pdbx_seq_one_letter_code
_entity_poly.pdbx_strand_id
1 'polypeptide(L)'
;MTESGEFQVWRPQSLSIVCFRYAPGAIRDGARLDAINRAALERVQLGGKAFLSSTLLDGRFWLRACIVNPRASRDDIDILIAAVRAAAEAETCVP
;
A
#
# COMPACT_ATOMS: atom_id res chain seq x y z
N MET A 1 -14.81 2.68 2.83
CA MET A 1 -13.39 3.06 2.84
C MET A 1 -13.13 3.79 4.15
N THR A 2 -12.09 3.41 4.89
CA THR A 2 -11.72 4.10 6.14
C THR A 2 -10.35 4.75 5.93
N GLU A 3 -10.19 5.97 6.43
CA GLU A 3 -8.94 6.73 6.36
C GLU A 3 -8.17 6.55 7.67
N SER A 4 -6.91 6.12 7.56
CA SER A 4 -5.97 5.93 8.67
C SER A 4 -4.70 6.71 8.36
N GLY A 5 -4.66 7.99 8.76
CA GLY A 5 -3.58 8.90 8.37
C GLY A 5 -3.56 9.11 6.85
N GLU A 6 -2.39 8.93 6.23
CA GLU A 6 -2.24 8.98 4.76
C GLU A 6 -2.62 7.69 4.03
N PHE A 7 -3.18 6.68 4.71
CA PHE A 7 -3.59 5.43 4.08
C PHE A 7 -5.11 5.33 3.98
N GLN A 8 -5.57 4.87 2.82
CA GLN A 8 -6.95 4.43 2.62
C GLN A 8 -7.01 2.91 2.66
N VAL A 9 -8.01 2.38 3.37
CA VAL A 9 -8.25 0.94 3.48
C VAL A 9 -9.56 0.59 2.77
N TRP A 10 -9.49 -0.36 1.85
CA TRP A 10 -10.66 -0.89 1.15
C TRP A 10 -11.43 -1.84 2.08
N ARG A 11 -12.76 -1.78 2.01
CA ARG A 11 -13.68 -2.53 2.87
C ARG A 11 -14.73 -3.20 2.00
N PRO A 12 -15.26 -4.38 2.40
CA PRO A 12 -14.95 -5.14 3.61
C PRO A 12 -13.60 -5.86 3.52
N GLN A 13 -12.90 -6.05 4.64
CA GLN A 13 -11.72 -6.92 4.67
C GLN A 13 -12.17 -8.36 4.86
N SER A 14 -11.51 -9.29 4.18
CA SER A 14 -11.76 -10.72 4.31
C SER A 14 -10.59 -11.40 4.98
N LEU A 15 -10.84 -12.03 6.13
CA LEU A 15 -9.92 -12.94 6.81
C LEU A 15 -8.50 -12.34 6.99
N SER A 16 -7.48 -12.90 6.34
CA SER A 16 -6.07 -12.50 6.41
C SER A 16 -5.64 -11.49 5.33
N ILE A 17 -6.59 -10.92 4.58
CA ILE A 17 -6.30 -10.03 3.45
C ILE A 17 -6.74 -8.60 3.77
N VAL A 18 -5.83 -7.67 3.60
CA VAL A 18 -6.09 -6.22 3.70
C VAL A 18 -5.66 -5.55 2.40
N CYS A 19 -6.61 -4.88 1.76
CA CYS A 19 -6.36 -4.03 0.60
C CYS A 19 -6.28 -2.57 1.04
N PHE A 20 -5.19 -1.89 0.72
CA PHE A 20 -4.92 -0.53 1.13
C PHE A 20 -4.13 0.23 0.06
N ARG A 21 -4.08 1.56 0.17
CA ARG A 21 -3.27 2.40 -0.72
C ARG A 21 -2.80 3.66 0.01
N TYR A 22 -1.63 4.16 -0.39
CA TYR A 22 -1.15 5.48 0.00
C TYR A 22 -2.02 6.55 -0.69
N ALA A 23 -2.61 7.43 0.10
CA ALA A 23 -3.54 8.47 -0.30
C ALA A 23 -3.42 9.67 0.65
N PRO A 24 -2.31 10.43 0.58
CA PRO A 24 -2.14 11.63 1.40
C PRO A 24 -3.20 12.66 0.98
N GLY A 25 -3.79 13.37 1.95
CA GLY A 25 -4.88 14.32 1.68
C GLY A 25 -4.55 15.44 0.67
N ALA A 26 -3.26 15.68 0.41
CA ALA A 26 -2.78 16.63 -0.60
C ALA A 26 -3.02 16.16 -2.05
N ILE A 27 -3.17 14.86 -2.31
CA ILE A 27 -3.33 14.30 -3.66
C ILE A 27 -4.75 13.77 -3.83
N ARG A 28 -5.55 14.43 -4.66
CA ARG A 28 -6.95 14.03 -4.94
C ARG A 28 -7.14 13.31 -6.27
N ASP A 29 -6.16 13.39 -7.16
CA ASP A 29 -6.20 12.74 -8.47
C ASP A 29 -6.00 11.22 -8.32
N GLY A 30 -7.04 10.46 -8.66
CA GLY A 30 -7.02 9.00 -8.59
C GLY A 30 -5.98 8.36 -9.52
N ALA A 31 -5.76 8.88 -10.71
CA ALA A 31 -4.77 8.33 -11.64
C ALA A 31 -3.35 8.53 -11.12
N ARG A 32 -3.08 9.71 -10.54
CA ARG A 32 -1.81 9.99 -9.86
C ARG A 32 -1.60 9.07 -8.64
N LEU A 33 -2.63 8.85 -7.83
CA LEU A 33 -2.56 7.91 -6.71
C LEU A 33 -2.26 6.48 -7.19
N ASP A 34 -2.90 6.04 -8.27
CA ASP A 34 -2.67 4.71 -8.84
C ASP A 34 -1.23 4.56 -9.37
N ALA A 35 -0.68 5.60 -10.00
CA ALA A 35 0.71 5.62 -10.46
C ALA A 35 1.70 5.54 -9.29
N ILE A 36 1.51 6.37 -8.25
CA ILE A 36 2.35 6.37 -7.03
C ILE A 36 2.33 5.00 -6.36
N ASN A 37 1.16 4.40 -6.18
CA ASN A 37 1.07 3.10 -5.50
C ASN A 37 1.67 1.96 -6.34
N ARG A 38 1.61 2.05 -7.67
CA ARG A 38 2.25 1.07 -8.57
C ARG A 38 3.77 1.14 -8.46
N ALA A 39 4.33 2.34 -8.54
CA ALA A 39 5.78 2.55 -8.40
C ALA A 39 6.26 2.19 -6.98
N ALA A 40 5.49 2.53 -5.95
CA ALA A 40 5.79 2.13 -4.58
C ALA A 40 5.83 0.61 -4.41
N LEU A 41 4.89 -0.12 -5.00
CA LEU A 41 4.90 -1.59 -4.98
C LEU A 41 6.16 -2.16 -5.63
N GLU A 42 6.54 -1.65 -6.80
CA GLU A 42 7.75 -2.08 -7.50
C GLU A 42 8.99 -1.84 -6.64
N ARG A 43 9.12 -0.63 -6.07
CA ARG A 43 10.23 -0.27 -5.19
C ARG A 43 10.32 -1.13 -3.93
N VAL A 44 9.17 -1.44 -3.30
CA VAL A 44 9.11 -2.33 -2.14
C VAL A 44 9.57 -3.74 -2.50
N GLN A 45 9.08 -4.30 -3.62
CA GLN A 45 9.47 -5.64 -4.06
C GLN A 45 10.96 -5.72 -4.44
N LEU A 46 11.49 -4.74 -5.17
CA LEU A 46 12.91 -4.65 -5.51
C LEU A 46 13.80 -4.46 -4.28
N GLY A 47 13.29 -3.79 -3.24
CA GLY A 47 13.99 -3.60 -1.98
C GLY A 47 14.10 -4.86 -1.12
N GLY A 48 13.34 -5.92 -1.41
CA GLY A 48 13.43 -7.24 -0.76
C GLY A 48 13.03 -7.31 0.72
N LYS A 49 12.69 -6.18 1.36
CA LYS A 49 12.30 -6.12 2.78
C LYS A 49 10.88 -6.60 3.05
N ALA A 50 9.99 -6.42 2.09
CA ALA A 50 8.61 -6.85 2.17
C ALA A 50 8.11 -7.22 0.77
N PHE A 51 7.12 -8.10 0.71
CA PHE A 51 6.51 -8.50 -0.54
C PHE A 51 4.99 -8.38 -0.44
N LEU A 52 4.39 -7.68 -1.40
CA LEU A 52 2.96 -7.44 -1.51
C LEU A 52 2.51 -7.79 -2.91
N SER A 53 1.23 -8.11 -3.05
CA SER A 53 0.58 -8.16 -4.36
C SER A 53 -0.23 -6.88 -4.58
N SER A 54 -0.74 -6.69 -5.79
CA SER A 54 -1.72 -5.64 -6.09
C SER A 54 -3.04 -6.23 -6.53
N THR A 55 -4.08 -5.41 -6.52
CA THR A 55 -5.37 -5.72 -7.14
C THR A 55 -6.02 -4.44 -7.67
N LEU A 56 -6.93 -4.59 -8.64
CA LEU A 56 -7.82 -3.52 -9.07
C LEU A 56 -9.18 -3.71 -8.41
N LEU A 57 -9.66 -2.68 -7.71
CA LEU A 57 -10.99 -2.66 -7.07
C LEU A 57 -11.66 -1.36 -7.45
N ASP A 58 -12.87 -1.44 -7.99
CA ASP A 58 -13.63 -0.30 -8.52
C ASP A 58 -12.82 0.54 -9.53
N GLY A 59 -12.02 -0.14 -10.36
CA GLY A 59 -11.16 0.49 -11.36
C GLY A 59 -9.93 1.22 -10.80
N ARG A 60 -9.66 1.12 -9.49
CA ARG A 60 -8.54 1.78 -8.81
C ARG A 60 -7.48 0.78 -8.39
N PHE A 61 -6.23 1.24 -8.29
CA PHE A 61 -5.13 0.40 -7.86
C PHE A 61 -5.02 0.33 -6.33
N TRP A 62 -4.88 -0.89 -5.81
CA TRP A 62 -4.73 -1.17 -4.39
C TRP A 62 -3.57 -2.14 -4.15
N LEU A 63 -2.82 -1.88 -3.08
CA LEU A 63 -1.88 -2.83 -2.50
C LEU A 63 -2.66 -3.89 -1.71
N ARG A 64 -2.22 -5.14 -1.79
CA ARG A 64 -2.87 -6.29 -1.16
C ARG A 64 -1.87 -7.02 -0.28
N ALA A 65 -2.04 -6.87 1.04
CA ALA A 65 -1.34 -7.62 2.07
C ALA A 65 -2.11 -8.90 2.40
N CYS A 66 -1.50 -10.06 2.10
CA CYS A 66 -2.02 -11.37 2.48
C CYS A 66 -1.16 -11.93 3.62
N ILE A 67 -1.63 -11.77 4.86
CA ILE A 67 -0.87 -12.15 6.06
C ILE A 67 -1.16 -13.62 6.37
N VAL A 68 -0.55 -14.52 5.61
CA VAL A 68 -0.75 -15.98 5.73
C VAL A 68 0.42 -16.70 6.38
N ASN A 69 1.55 -16.00 6.61
CA ASN A 69 2.69 -16.57 7.30
C ASN A 69 2.42 -16.58 8.82
N PRO A 70 2.32 -17.76 9.46
CA PRO A 70 2.08 -17.84 10.91
C PRO A 70 3.24 -17.29 11.75
N ARG A 71 4.42 -17.09 11.14
CA ARG A 71 5.58 -16.46 11.79
C ARG A 71 5.61 -14.94 11.67
N ALA A 72 4.68 -14.35 10.91
CA ALA A 72 4.62 -12.89 10.77
C ALA A 72 4.27 -12.26 12.13
N SER A 73 5.14 -11.37 12.58
CA SER A 73 5.01 -10.59 13.80
C SER A 73 4.38 -9.23 13.51
N ARG A 74 4.04 -8.50 14.57
CA ARG A 74 3.62 -7.10 14.44
C ARG A 74 4.72 -6.24 13.82
N ASP A 75 5.97 -6.48 14.19
CA ASP A 75 7.13 -5.75 13.68
C ASP A 75 7.29 -5.93 12.16
N ASP A 76 7.02 -7.13 11.64
CA ASP A 76 7.04 -7.38 10.19
C ASP A 76 6.00 -6.52 9.45
N ILE A 77 4.81 -6.35 10.06
CA ILE A 77 3.75 -5.50 9.50
C ILE A 77 4.14 -4.03 9.59
N ASP A 78 4.73 -3.59 10.70
CA ASP A 78 5.17 -2.20 10.86
C ASP A 78 6.31 -1.87 9.86
N ILE A 79 7.24 -2.79 9.62
CA ILE A 79 8.28 -2.69 8.57
C ILE A 79 7.64 -2.57 7.19
N LEU A 80 6.63 -3.40 6.89
CA LEU A 80 5.93 -3.39 5.62
C LEU A 80 5.23 -2.05 5.37
N ILE A 81 4.51 -1.53 6.36
CA ILE A 81 3.82 -0.23 6.25
C ILE A 81 4.82 0.91 6.11
N ALA A 82 5.93 0.89 6.87
CA ALA A 82 6.99 1.88 6.76
C ALA A 82 7.67 1.85 5.38
N ALA A 83 7.92 0.66 4.83
CA ALA A 83 8.52 0.49 3.50
C ALA A 83 7.60 1.05 2.40
N VAL A 84 6.29 0.76 2.46
CA VAL A 84 5.31 1.31 1.51
C VAL A 84 5.25 2.84 1.61
N ARG A 85 5.19 3.38 2.82
CA ARG A 85 5.18 4.84 3.05
C ARG A 85 6.40 5.51 2.43
N ALA A 86 7.60 5.06 2.80
CA ALA A 86 8.84 5.63 2.31
C ALA A 86 8.95 5.53 0.78
N ALA A 87 8.49 4.43 0.20
CA ALA A 87 8.46 4.26 -1.24
C ALA A 87 7.48 5.25 -1.92
N ALA A 88 6.27 5.39 -1.39
CA ALA A 88 5.25 6.27 -1.98
C ALA A 88 5.57 7.77 -1.80
N GLU A 89 6.19 8.16 -0.69
CA GLU A 89 6.67 9.52 -0.45
C GLU A 89 7.76 9.91 -1.45
N ALA A 90 8.68 8.98 -1.76
CA ALA A 90 9.72 9.20 -2.76
C ALA A 90 9.11 9.49 -4.15
N GLU A 91 8.04 8.78 -4.53
CA GLU A 91 7.31 9.01 -5.80
C GLU A 91 6.50 10.31 -5.78
N THR A 92 6.07 10.78 -4.60
CA THR A 92 5.31 12.02 -4.47
C THR A 92 6.18 13.26 -4.68
N CYS A 93 7.48 13.17 -4.39
CA CYS A 93 8.46 14.23 -4.53
C CYS A 93 9.02 14.37 -5.96
N VAL A 94 8.71 13.43 -6.85
CA VAL A 94 9.16 13.49 -8.25
C VAL A 94 8.35 14.57 -9.00
N PRO A 95 9.01 15.55 -9.65
CA PRO A 95 8.36 16.66 -10.35
C PRO A 95 7.60 16.24 -11.62
#